data_AF-A0A962YJN1-F1
#
_entry.id   AF-A0A962YJN1-F1
#
_cell.length_a   1.000
_cell.length_b   1.000
_cell.length_c   1.000
_cell.angle_alpha   90.00
_cell.angle_beta   90.00
_cell.angle_gamma   90.00
#
_symmetry.space_group_name_H-M   'P 1'
#
loop_
_entity.id
_entity.type
_entity.pdbx_description
1 polymer ?
#
loop_
_entity_poly.entity_id
_entity_poly.type
_entity_poly.pdbx_seq_one_letter_code
_entity_poly.pdbx_strand_id
1 'polypeptide(L)'
;MPANIKVPAHKAPWPPKNFAAAHYVGFPAEVNWWSLAKQVGRDNPWDIIIFNFETEDSREVNYYLETYVGCKTLVGNSYSFWKADPGIIYLPHPSWRPPAKFKMGSSRSSYSAKLAKQYASIIRNAAAVCPVVTLNGFTITPLDLYMVANHIESNKILCTVAPEIIIKDDEYARYHLGNPPTITSHREPNASKMMDVASITHESVHAALDARMYKNTTVGDHELLAHAVQSIVAARLFRPQIEAKLISTSEADYGLWFFGWWLTQGSNPRSLVDLSQLASRSIVDDTIDDPFAGSFHRLYKSFVDYVHTNYRSIWRYILVNDGL
;
A
#
# COMPACT_ATOMS: atom_id res chain seq x y z
N MET A 1 -41.93 9.68 17.48
CA MET A 1 -42.29 10.32 16.19
C MET A 1 -42.08 9.27 15.10
N PRO A 2 -42.95 9.19 14.07
CA PRO A 2 -42.72 8.27 12.96
C PRO A 2 -41.44 8.67 12.22
N ALA A 3 -40.74 7.68 11.66
CA ALA A 3 -39.59 7.93 10.80
C ALA A 3 -40.02 8.80 9.61
N ASN A 4 -39.18 9.75 9.22
CA ASN A 4 -39.38 10.44 7.95
C ASN A 4 -38.95 9.48 6.83
N ILE A 5 -39.93 8.81 6.21
CA ILE A 5 -39.72 7.80 5.18
C ILE A 5 -40.12 8.36 3.82
N LYS A 6 -39.29 8.10 2.82
CA LYS A 6 -39.58 8.41 1.42
C LYS A 6 -39.36 7.15 0.61
N VAL A 7 -40.38 6.74 -0.15
CA VAL A 7 -40.24 5.60 -1.07
C VAL A 7 -39.32 6.02 -2.23
N PRO A 8 -38.25 5.26 -2.52
CA PRO A 8 -37.35 5.55 -3.64
C PRO A 8 -38.08 5.49 -4.98
N ALA A 9 -37.77 6.42 -5.89
CA ALA A 9 -38.32 6.41 -7.25
C ALA A 9 -37.82 5.19 -8.05
N HIS A 10 -36.57 4.76 -7.79
CA HIS A 10 -35.99 3.54 -8.31
C HIS A 10 -35.47 2.72 -7.13
N LYS A 11 -35.99 1.51 -6.97
CA LYS A 11 -35.57 0.61 -5.89
C LYS A 11 -34.23 -0.02 -6.23
N ALA A 12 -33.30 0.06 -5.29
CA ALA A 12 -32.01 -0.63 -5.38
C ALA A 12 -32.22 -2.15 -5.40
N PRO A 13 -31.36 -2.90 -6.09
CA PRO A 13 -31.37 -4.35 -6.05
C PRO A 13 -31.10 -4.83 -4.62
N TRP A 14 -31.88 -5.81 -4.16
CA TRP A 14 -31.73 -6.43 -2.85
C TRP A 14 -31.82 -7.95 -2.97
N PRO A 15 -30.72 -8.70 -2.73
CA PRO A 15 -29.39 -8.23 -2.35
C PRO A 15 -28.70 -7.38 -3.44
N PRO A 16 -27.77 -6.48 -3.08
CA PRO A 16 -26.95 -5.78 -4.05
C PRO A 16 -26.06 -6.77 -4.81
N LYS A 17 -25.69 -6.46 -6.05
CA LYS A 17 -24.82 -7.34 -6.86
C LYS A 17 -23.38 -7.28 -6.36
N ASN A 18 -22.64 -8.38 -6.52
CA ASN A 18 -21.20 -8.48 -6.23
C ASN A 18 -20.80 -8.11 -4.78
N PHE A 19 -21.64 -8.44 -3.80
CA PHE A 19 -21.25 -8.31 -2.39
C PHE A 19 -20.17 -9.34 -2.05
N ALA A 20 -19.26 -8.97 -1.15
CA ALA A 20 -18.21 -9.85 -0.67
C ALA A 20 -18.69 -10.71 0.50
N ALA A 21 -19.54 -10.15 1.37
CA ALA A 21 -20.13 -10.86 2.51
C ALA A 21 -21.52 -10.33 2.84
N ALA A 22 -22.35 -11.17 3.46
CA ALA A 22 -23.56 -10.74 4.18
C ALA A 22 -23.24 -10.69 5.67
N HIS A 23 -23.71 -9.66 6.36
CA HIS A 23 -23.46 -9.44 7.78
C HIS A 23 -24.77 -9.28 8.54
N TYR A 24 -24.91 -10.00 9.65
CA TYR A 24 -26.06 -9.89 10.53
C TYR A 24 -25.88 -8.72 11.50
N VAL A 25 -26.82 -7.78 11.50
CA VAL A 25 -26.77 -6.53 12.28
C VAL A 25 -27.82 -6.50 13.40
N GLY A 26 -28.72 -7.48 13.47
CA GLY A 26 -29.81 -7.51 14.45
C GLY A 26 -29.34 -7.60 15.90
N PHE A 27 -28.19 -8.26 16.12
CA PHE A 27 -27.53 -8.43 17.43
C PHE A 27 -26.02 -8.61 17.27
N PRO A 28 -25.18 -8.09 18.19
CA PRO A 28 -25.52 -7.33 19.40
C PRO A 28 -25.89 -5.85 19.12
N ALA A 29 -26.42 -5.15 20.13
CA ALA A 29 -26.95 -3.77 20.02
C ALA A 29 -25.95 -2.71 19.53
N GLU A 30 -24.66 -3.04 19.53
CA GLU A 30 -23.56 -2.12 19.26
C GLU A 30 -23.26 -1.96 17.77
N VAL A 31 -23.79 -2.85 16.92
CA VAL A 31 -23.57 -2.79 15.48
C VAL A 31 -24.27 -1.55 14.92
N ASN A 32 -23.50 -0.73 14.20
CA ASN A 32 -23.98 0.46 13.51
C ASN A 32 -23.17 0.66 12.22
N TRP A 33 -23.51 1.66 11.42
CA TRP A 33 -22.84 1.89 10.15
C TRP A 33 -21.33 2.11 10.27
N TRP A 34 -20.86 2.75 11.34
CA TRP A 34 -19.43 2.97 11.57
C TRP A 34 -18.69 1.68 11.92
N SER A 35 -19.29 0.82 12.75
CA SER A 35 -18.69 -0.48 13.07
C SER A 35 -18.60 -1.36 11.82
N LEU A 36 -19.62 -1.35 10.97
CA LEU A 36 -19.60 -2.06 9.69
C LEU A 36 -18.54 -1.51 8.75
N ALA A 37 -18.42 -0.18 8.63
CA ALA A 37 -17.41 0.48 7.79
C ALA A 37 -16.00 0.06 8.22
N LYS A 38 -15.73 0.14 9.52
CA LYS A 38 -14.44 -0.26 10.11
C LYS A 38 -14.11 -1.73 9.84
N GLN A 39 -15.11 -2.63 9.91
CA GLN A 39 -14.92 -4.06 9.65
C GLN A 39 -14.40 -4.34 8.23
N VAL A 40 -14.76 -3.52 7.25
CA VAL A 40 -14.31 -3.66 5.84
C VAL A 40 -13.25 -2.63 5.45
N GLY A 41 -12.59 -2.02 6.45
CA GLY A 41 -11.51 -1.06 6.21
C GLY A 41 -11.95 0.23 5.53
N ARG A 42 -13.15 0.74 5.83
CA ARG A 42 -13.68 2.00 5.29
C ARG A 42 -13.80 3.06 6.38
N ASP A 43 -13.39 4.26 6.03
CA ASP A 43 -13.52 5.45 6.89
C ASP A 43 -14.91 6.11 6.80
N ASN A 44 -15.67 5.84 5.73
CA ASN A 44 -16.95 6.49 5.48
C ASN A 44 -18.12 5.48 5.48
N PRO A 45 -19.04 5.52 6.47
CA PRO A 45 -20.19 4.62 6.52
C PRO A 45 -21.14 4.75 5.34
N TRP A 46 -21.17 5.92 4.68
CA TRP A 46 -22.01 6.14 3.51
C TRP A 46 -21.66 5.20 2.35
N ASP A 47 -20.43 4.70 2.28
CA ASP A 47 -20.07 3.70 1.27
C ASP A 47 -20.92 2.44 1.37
N ILE A 48 -21.14 1.95 2.59
CA ILE A 48 -21.95 0.75 2.81
C ILE A 48 -23.41 1.06 2.50
N ILE A 49 -23.90 2.22 2.93
CA ILE A 49 -25.27 2.67 2.67
C ILE A 49 -25.53 2.74 1.15
N ILE A 50 -24.64 3.41 0.41
CA ILE A 50 -24.74 3.56 -1.04
C ILE A 50 -24.62 2.22 -1.74
N PHE A 51 -23.72 1.34 -1.29
CA PHE A 51 -23.58 0.00 -1.86
C PHE A 51 -24.88 -0.80 -1.77
N ASN A 52 -25.56 -0.73 -0.61
CA ASN A 52 -26.77 -1.49 -0.36
C ASN A 52 -28.01 -0.86 -1.01
N PHE A 53 -28.11 0.47 -1.02
CA PHE A 53 -29.38 1.17 -1.26
C PHE A 53 -29.34 2.15 -2.44
N GLU A 54 -28.18 2.34 -3.07
CA GLU A 54 -27.98 3.24 -4.21
C GLU A 54 -28.55 4.66 -4.01
N THR A 55 -28.54 5.18 -2.78
CA THR A 55 -29.10 6.49 -2.43
C THR A 55 -28.30 7.18 -1.32
N GLU A 56 -28.45 8.50 -1.25
CA GLU A 56 -27.95 9.38 -0.17
C GLU A 56 -29.08 10.13 0.55
N ASP A 57 -30.33 9.97 0.10
CA ASP A 57 -31.49 10.56 0.79
C ASP A 57 -31.78 9.72 2.04
N SER A 58 -31.52 10.28 3.22
CA SER A 58 -31.70 9.58 4.51
C SER A 58 -33.12 9.04 4.72
N ARG A 59 -34.13 9.62 4.07
CA ARG A 59 -35.52 9.14 4.14
C ARG A 59 -35.74 7.89 3.30
N GLU A 60 -35.02 7.76 2.19
CA GLU A 60 -34.98 6.54 1.39
C GLU A 60 -34.17 5.45 2.09
N VAL A 61 -33.08 5.82 2.78
CA VAL A 61 -32.34 4.88 3.64
C VAL A 61 -33.27 4.30 4.71
N ASN A 62 -34.08 5.12 5.37
CA ASN A 62 -35.08 4.64 6.34
C ASN A 62 -36.10 3.68 5.71
N TYR A 63 -36.55 3.94 4.47
CA TYR A 63 -37.43 3.02 3.75
C TYR A 63 -36.79 1.64 3.60
N TYR A 64 -35.53 1.57 3.17
CA TYR A 64 -34.83 0.29 3.00
C TYR A 64 -34.51 -0.39 4.33
N LEU A 65 -34.14 0.36 5.35
CA LEU A 65 -33.90 -0.20 6.69
C LEU A 65 -35.15 -0.89 7.23
N GLU A 66 -36.32 -0.28 7.09
CA GLU A 66 -37.58 -0.88 7.52
C GLU A 66 -38.00 -2.06 6.63
N THR A 67 -37.91 -1.90 5.31
CA THR A 67 -38.52 -2.82 4.34
C THR A 67 -37.63 -4.02 4.03
N TYR A 68 -36.32 -3.82 3.90
CA TYR A 68 -35.38 -4.84 3.43
C TYR A 68 -34.54 -5.43 4.56
N VAL A 69 -34.09 -4.58 5.48
CA VAL A 69 -33.27 -5.00 6.62
C VAL A 69 -34.15 -5.46 7.80
N GLY A 70 -35.39 -4.97 7.88
CA GLY A 70 -36.34 -5.34 8.91
C GLY A 70 -36.17 -4.57 10.22
N CYS A 71 -35.54 -3.40 10.19
CA CYS A 71 -35.39 -2.53 11.35
C CYS A 71 -36.74 -2.00 11.82
N LYS A 72 -37.02 -2.07 13.12
CA LYS A 72 -38.27 -1.57 13.75
C LYS A 72 -38.03 -0.49 14.81
N THR A 73 -36.79 -0.35 15.26
CA THR A 73 -36.44 0.58 16.33
C THR A 73 -36.00 1.92 15.74
N LEU A 74 -36.55 3.03 16.23
CA LEU A 74 -36.13 4.38 15.84
C LEU A 74 -35.22 5.00 16.90
N VAL A 75 -34.16 5.65 16.45
CA VAL A 75 -33.26 6.46 17.28
C VAL A 75 -33.18 7.84 16.64
N GLY A 76 -33.85 8.83 17.25
CA GLY A 76 -34.07 10.12 16.63
C GLY A 76 -34.95 10.00 15.38
N ASN A 77 -34.39 10.34 14.21
CA ASN A 77 -35.10 10.30 12.92
C ASN A 77 -34.65 9.15 12.01
N SER A 78 -33.88 8.19 12.52
CA SER A 78 -33.33 7.09 11.74
C SER A 78 -33.63 5.74 12.37
N TYR A 79 -33.89 4.73 11.53
CA TYR A 79 -33.98 3.35 12.02
C TYR A 79 -32.62 2.86 12.51
N SER A 80 -32.61 2.12 13.63
CA SER A 80 -31.43 1.41 14.14
C SER A 80 -31.51 -0.08 13.84
N PHE A 81 -30.36 -0.76 13.84
CA PHE A 81 -30.28 -2.20 13.60
C PHE A 81 -30.80 -3.05 14.77
N TRP A 82 -31.10 -2.44 15.92
CA TRP A 82 -31.53 -3.17 17.10
C TRP A 82 -32.80 -3.99 16.84
N LYS A 83 -32.67 -5.32 17.00
CA LYS A 83 -33.71 -6.31 16.74
C LYS A 83 -34.22 -6.29 15.29
N ALA A 84 -33.38 -5.88 14.34
CA ALA A 84 -33.70 -6.02 12.94
C ALA A 84 -33.82 -7.51 12.56
N ASP A 85 -34.89 -7.87 11.86
CA ASP A 85 -35.17 -9.22 11.39
C ASP A 85 -35.71 -9.14 9.94
N PRO A 86 -34.95 -9.59 8.93
CA PRO A 86 -33.82 -10.53 9.01
C PRO A 86 -32.48 -9.90 9.44
N GLY A 87 -32.37 -8.57 9.50
CA GLY A 87 -31.18 -7.89 10.01
C GLY A 87 -29.93 -8.14 9.17
N ILE A 88 -30.04 -8.19 7.84
CA ILE A 88 -28.90 -8.44 6.95
C ILE A 88 -28.47 -7.14 6.26
N ILE A 89 -27.18 -6.82 6.33
CA ILE A 89 -26.52 -5.81 5.50
C ILE A 89 -25.43 -6.48 4.67
N TYR A 90 -25.32 -6.12 3.40
CA TYR A 90 -24.30 -6.67 2.51
C TYR A 90 -23.07 -5.78 2.50
N LEU A 91 -21.91 -6.39 2.61
CA LEU A 91 -20.64 -5.70 2.65
C LEU A 91 -19.99 -5.74 1.25
N PRO A 92 -19.58 -4.59 0.71
CA PRO A 92 -18.92 -4.55 -0.58
C PRO A 92 -17.52 -5.18 -0.53
N HIS A 93 -17.00 -5.55 -1.69
CA HIS A 93 -15.58 -5.87 -1.81
C HIS A 93 -14.72 -4.67 -1.35
N PRO A 94 -13.56 -4.87 -0.69
CA PRO A 94 -12.73 -3.76 -0.25
C PRO A 94 -12.27 -2.80 -1.36
N SER A 95 -12.22 -3.25 -2.62
CA SER A 95 -11.93 -2.43 -3.80
C SER A 95 -13.14 -1.70 -4.41
N TRP A 96 -14.39 -2.05 -4.03
CA TRP A 96 -15.57 -1.33 -4.49
C TRP A 96 -15.55 0.12 -4.02
N ARG A 97 -16.06 1.05 -4.82
CA ARG A 97 -16.21 2.45 -4.44
C ARG A 97 -17.58 2.96 -4.90
N PRO A 98 -18.20 3.90 -4.16
CA PRO A 98 -19.45 4.49 -4.59
C PRO A 98 -19.28 5.22 -5.92
N PRO A 99 -20.26 5.13 -6.84
CA PRO A 99 -20.26 5.92 -8.07
C PRO A 99 -20.07 7.42 -7.81
N ALA A 100 -19.34 8.12 -8.67
CA ALA A 100 -18.98 9.54 -8.48
C ALA A 100 -20.17 10.51 -8.35
N LYS A 101 -21.38 10.08 -8.75
CA LYS A 101 -22.62 10.86 -8.59
C LYS A 101 -23.02 11.07 -7.12
N PHE A 102 -22.53 10.21 -6.23
CA PHE A 102 -22.80 10.23 -4.80
C PHE A 102 -21.79 11.15 -4.08
N LYS A 103 -22.30 12.14 -3.33
CA LYS A 103 -21.53 13.20 -2.66
C LYS A 103 -21.12 12.85 -1.23
N MET A 104 -21.96 12.11 -0.52
CA MET A 104 -21.78 11.63 0.85
C MET A 104 -20.91 10.39 0.92
N GLY A 105 -20.84 9.57 -0.13
CA GLY A 105 -19.89 8.48 -0.24
C GLY A 105 -18.44 8.97 -0.23
N SER A 106 -17.48 8.06 -0.03
CA SER A 106 -16.04 8.30 -0.23
C SER A 106 -15.69 8.49 -1.71
N SER A 107 -16.49 9.31 -2.40
CA SER A 107 -16.42 9.63 -3.82
C SER A 107 -14.96 9.75 -4.24
N ARG A 108 -14.68 9.19 -5.42
CA ARG A 108 -13.33 8.95 -5.93
C ARG A 108 -12.40 10.16 -5.71
N SER A 109 -12.87 11.40 -5.76
CA SER A 109 -12.05 12.60 -5.61
C SER A 109 -11.46 12.80 -4.21
N SER A 110 -12.25 12.74 -3.12
CA SER A 110 -11.74 13.05 -1.77
C SER A 110 -10.83 11.95 -1.23
N TYR A 111 -11.21 10.69 -1.44
CA TYR A 111 -10.40 9.54 -1.09
C TYR A 111 -9.13 9.46 -1.93
N SER A 112 -9.24 9.58 -3.26
CA SER A 112 -8.03 9.53 -4.11
C SER A 112 -7.12 10.72 -3.84
N ALA A 113 -7.65 11.91 -3.49
CA ALA A 113 -6.83 13.04 -3.08
C ALA A 113 -6.13 12.80 -1.73
N LYS A 114 -6.83 12.24 -0.72
CA LYS A 114 -6.21 11.83 0.55
C LYS A 114 -5.11 10.81 0.31
N LEU A 115 -5.41 9.79 -0.49
CA LEU A 115 -4.48 8.70 -0.82
C LEU A 115 -3.27 9.23 -1.59
N ALA A 116 -3.48 10.02 -2.64
CA ALA A 116 -2.42 10.66 -3.41
C ALA A 116 -1.50 11.51 -2.50
N LYS A 117 -2.06 12.29 -1.58
CA LYS A 117 -1.29 13.05 -0.59
C LYS A 117 -0.47 12.15 0.34
N GLN A 118 -1.02 11.02 0.79
CA GLN A 118 -0.29 10.06 1.63
C GLN A 118 0.89 9.44 0.88
N TYR A 119 0.67 8.94 -0.34
CA TYR A 119 1.76 8.41 -1.18
C TYR A 119 2.81 9.47 -1.45
N ALA A 120 2.41 10.66 -1.91
CA ALA A 120 3.33 11.76 -2.20
C ALA A 120 4.14 12.16 -0.94
N SER A 121 3.53 12.19 0.23
CA SER A 121 4.24 12.47 1.48
C SER A 121 5.29 11.39 1.82
N ILE A 122 4.95 10.11 1.65
CA ILE A 122 5.89 9.00 1.87
C ILE A 122 7.08 9.12 0.92
N ILE A 123 6.80 9.35 -0.36
CA ILE A 123 7.83 9.44 -1.40
C ILE A 123 8.72 10.67 -1.19
N ARG A 124 8.18 11.81 -0.73
CA ARG A 124 8.99 12.98 -0.37
C ARG A 124 9.90 12.73 0.83
N ASN A 125 9.41 12.01 1.84
CA ASN A 125 10.24 11.61 2.98
C ASN A 125 11.36 10.66 2.54
N ALA A 126 11.06 9.72 1.64
CA ALA A 126 12.05 8.85 1.02
C ALA A 126 13.09 9.67 0.22
N ALA A 127 12.63 10.62 -0.62
CA ALA A 127 13.48 11.50 -1.41
C ALA A 127 14.46 12.30 -0.55
N ALA A 128 14.00 12.82 0.60
CA ALA A 128 14.81 13.61 1.53
C ALA A 128 16.02 12.84 2.11
N VAL A 129 15.94 11.50 2.15
CA VAL A 129 17.03 10.65 2.64
C VAL A 129 17.65 9.78 1.56
N CYS A 130 17.15 9.79 0.33
CA CYS A 130 17.67 8.98 -0.76
C CYS A 130 19.04 9.53 -1.21
N PRO A 131 20.09 8.72 -1.39
CA PRO A 131 21.29 9.15 -2.10
C PRO A 131 21.06 9.14 -3.62
N VAL A 132 22.05 9.59 -4.39
CA VAL A 132 22.13 9.27 -5.81
C VAL A 132 22.57 7.81 -5.93
N VAL A 133 21.80 6.99 -6.64
CA VAL A 133 22.11 5.57 -6.87
C VAL A 133 22.29 5.34 -8.37
N THR A 134 23.40 4.75 -8.76
CA THR A 134 23.73 4.49 -10.17
C THR A 134 23.93 3.01 -10.44
N LEU A 135 23.49 2.54 -11.60
CA LEU A 135 23.71 1.19 -12.10
C LEU A 135 23.79 1.24 -13.62
N ASN A 136 24.88 0.75 -14.22
CA ASN A 136 25.01 0.61 -15.68
C ASN A 136 24.63 1.87 -16.50
N GLY A 137 24.93 3.07 -15.97
CA GLY A 137 24.60 4.36 -16.59
C GLY A 137 23.19 4.90 -16.28
N PHE A 138 22.35 4.11 -15.61
CA PHE A 138 21.07 4.54 -15.04
C PHE A 138 21.30 5.18 -13.68
N THR A 139 20.53 6.22 -13.38
CA THR A 139 20.69 7.01 -12.16
C THR A 139 19.32 7.33 -11.57
N ILE A 140 19.13 6.95 -10.32
CA ILE A 140 18.03 7.41 -9.47
C ILE A 140 18.56 8.49 -8.53
N THR A 141 17.89 9.63 -8.51
CA THR A 141 18.21 10.78 -7.66
C THR A 141 17.04 11.10 -6.74
N PRO A 142 17.25 11.90 -5.67
CA PRO A 142 16.15 12.49 -4.90
C PRO A 142 15.11 13.22 -5.76
N LEU A 143 15.57 13.91 -6.82
CA LEU A 143 14.69 14.67 -7.70
C LEU A 143 13.71 13.76 -8.46
N ASP A 144 14.11 12.52 -8.75
CA ASP A 144 13.25 11.55 -9.43
C ASP A 144 12.09 11.10 -8.54
N LEU A 145 12.36 10.88 -7.25
CA LEU A 145 11.32 10.58 -6.28
C LEU A 145 10.39 11.80 -6.07
N TYR A 146 10.94 13.02 -6.00
CA TYR A 146 10.12 14.25 -5.98
C TYR A 146 9.23 14.39 -7.21
N MET A 147 9.76 14.08 -8.41
CA MET A 147 8.99 14.07 -9.65
C MET A 147 7.82 13.08 -9.57
N VAL A 148 8.04 11.85 -9.09
CA VAL A 148 6.98 10.85 -8.91
C VAL A 148 5.91 11.35 -7.93
N ALA A 149 6.31 11.93 -6.80
CA ALA A 149 5.37 12.53 -5.84
C ALA A 149 4.50 13.64 -6.49
N ASN A 150 5.11 14.50 -7.33
CA ASN A 150 4.38 15.54 -8.05
C ASN A 150 3.47 14.98 -9.16
N HIS A 151 3.88 13.89 -9.82
CA HIS A 151 3.04 13.18 -10.79
C HIS A 151 1.82 12.54 -10.13
N ILE A 152 1.95 12.04 -8.90
CA ILE A 152 0.81 11.53 -8.11
C ILE A 152 -0.16 12.66 -7.77
N GLU A 153 0.31 13.78 -7.24
CA GLU A 153 -0.57 14.91 -6.89
C GLU A 153 -1.26 15.57 -8.09
N SER A 154 -0.62 15.51 -9.27
CA SER A 154 -1.18 15.98 -10.53
C SER A 154 -2.01 14.92 -11.29
N ASN A 155 -2.25 13.75 -10.69
CA ASN A 155 -2.98 12.61 -11.27
C ASN A 155 -2.37 12.05 -12.58
N LYS A 156 -1.08 12.28 -12.83
CA LYS A 156 -0.32 11.63 -13.92
C LYS A 156 0.06 10.19 -13.57
N ILE A 157 0.22 9.90 -12.28
CA ILE A 157 0.30 8.55 -11.72
C ILE A 157 -0.88 8.42 -10.75
N LEU A 158 -1.68 7.36 -10.88
CA LEU A 158 -2.76 7.11 -9.93
C LEU A 158 -2.25 6.29 -8.74
N CYS A 159 -2.88 6.49 -7.59
CA CYS A 159 -2.69 5.63 -6.43
C CYS A 159 -4.00 4.92 -6.09
N THR A 160 -3.95 3.64 -5.79
CA THR A 160 -5.12 2.86 -5.37
C THR A 160 -4.79 1.89 -4.25
N VAL A 161 -5.84 1.37 -3.62
CA VAL A 161 -5.78 0.33 -2.59
C VAL A 161 -6.63 -0.85 -3.07
N ALA A 162 -6.00 -2.02 -3.18
CA ALA A 162 -6.63 -3.25 -3.65
C ALA A 162 -6.29 -4.42 -2.71
N PRO A 163 -7.10 -4.64 -1.65
CA PRO A 163 -6.85 -5.69 -0.66
C PRO A 163 -6.93 -7.12 -1.21
N GLU A 164 -7.57 -7.32 -2.37
CA GLU A 164 -7.59 -8.59 -3.11
C GLU A 164 -6.24 -8.96 -3.70
N ILE A 165 -5.32 -8.02 -3.85
CA ILE A 165 -4.01 -8.35 -4.36
C ILE A 165 -3.32 -9.13 -3.24
N ILE A 166 -3.40 -10.45 -3.35
CA ILE A 166 -2.55 -11.39 -2.63
C ILE A 166 -1.18 -11.20 -3.25
N ILE A 167 -0.44 -10.23 -2.74
CA ILE A 167 0.95 -10.11 -3.11
C ILE A 167 1.66 -11.22 -2.35
N LYS A 168 2.16 -12.20 -3.10
CA LYS A 168 3.01 -13.26 -2.54
C LYS A 168 4.28 -12.58 -2.01
N ASP A 169 4.80 -13.05 -0.87
CA ASP A 169 6.11 -12.68 -0.34
C ASP A 169 6.33 -11.18 -0.07
N ASP A 170 5.82 -10.67 1.07
CA ASP A 170 6.21 -9.39 1.71
C ASP A 170 6.16 -8.08 0.91
N GLU A 171 5.71 -8.10 -0.34
CA GLU A 171 5.42 -6.93 -1.16
C GLU A 171 4.10 -6.26 -0.68
N TYR A 172 4.11 -4.95 -0.43
CA TYR A 172 2.90 -4.21 0.01
C TYR A 172 2.33 -3.27 -1.06
N ALA A 173 3.11 -2.97 -2.08
CA ALA A 173 2.75 -2.09 -3.17
C ALA A 173 3.21 -2.69 -4.51
N ARG A 174 2.58 -2.26 -5.60
CA ARG A 174 2.96 -2.63 -6.96
C ARG A 174 2.74 -1.48 -7.93
N TYR A 175 3.72 -1.23 -8.77
CA TYR A 175 3.63 -0.33 -9.92
C TYR A 175 3.09 -1.10 -11.12
N HIS A 176 2.09 -0.52 -11.77
CA HIS A 176 1.49 -1.04 -12.98
C HIS A 176 1.70 -0.03 -14.10
N LEU A 177 2.36 -0.49 -15.17
CA LEU A 177 2.38 0.24 -16.42
C LEU A 177 0.95 0.29 -16.99
N GLY A 178 0.48 1.49 -17.33
CA GLY A 178 -0.89 1.72 -17.77
C GLY A 178 -1.08 3.13 -18.29
N ASN A 179 -2.31 3.50 -18.66
CA ASN A 179 -2.65 4.86 -19.07
C ASN A 179 -3.88 5.37 -18.29
N PRO A 180 -3.70 6.09 -17.18
CA PRO A 180 -2.42 6.45 -16.56
C PRO A 180 -1.73 5.28 -15.82
N PRO A 181 -0.40 5.34 -15.61
CA PRO A 181 0.30 4.39 -14.74
C PRO A 181 -0.23 4.48 -13.30
N THR A 182 -0.14 3.38 -12.55
CA THR A 182 -0.77 3.28 -11.22
C THR A 182 0.14 2.59 -10.21
N ILE A 183 0.23 3.13 -8.99
CA ILE A 183 0.80 2.43 -7.82
C ILE A 183 -0.36 1.92 -6.97
N THR A 184 -0.41 0.61 -6.75
CA THR A 184 -1.44 -0.05 -5.96
C THR A 184 -0.86 -0.62 -4.68
N SER A 185 -1.46 -0.32 -3.52
CA SER A 185 -1.12 -1.00 -2.26
C SER A 185 -2.19 -1.99 -1.84
N HIS A 186 -1.81 -3.02 -1.09
CA HIS A 186 -2.78 -3.94 -0.48
C HIS A 186 -3.68 -3.24 0.56
N ARG A 187 -3.18 -2.21 1.24
CA ARG A 187 -3.90 -1.45 2.27
C ARG A 187 -3.61 0.05 2.15
N GLU A 188 -4.29 0.86 2.95
CA GLU A 188 -3.93 2.28 3.06
C GLU A 188 -2.49 2.45 3.54
N PRO A 189 -1.71 3.29 2.87
CA PRO A 189 -0.30 3.48 3.17
C PRO A 189 -0.10 4.24 4.49
N ASN A 190 0.80 3.77 5.33
CA ASN A 190 1.14 4.39 6.61
C ASN A 190 2.62 4.77 6.67
N ALA A 191 2.90 6.08 6.73
CA ALA A 191 4.27 6.61 6.77
C ALA A 191 5.08 6.19 8.02
N SER A 192 4.44 5.71 9.08
CA SER A 192 5.11 5.19 10.28
C SER A 192 5.42 3.69 10.21
N LYS A 193 4.95 2.99 9.17
CA LYS A 193 5.24 1.56 8.96
C LYS A 193 6.37 1.41 7.96
N MET A 194 7.48 0.82 8.41
CA MET A 194 8.67 0.60 7.58
C MET A 194 8.35 -0.09 6.25
N MET A 195 7.53 -1.16 6.28
CA MET A 195 7.21 -1.92 5.07
C MET A 195 6.37 -1.14 4.05
N ASP A 196 5.45 -0.27 4.51
CA ASP A 196 4.66 0.57 3.63
C ASP A 196 5.58 1.59 2.94
N VAL A 197 6.47 2.25 3.70
CA VAL A 197 7.45 3.20 3.14
C VAL A 197 8.42 2.53 2.18
N ALA A 198 8.96 1.37 2.57
CA ALA A 198 9.90 0.60 1.76
C ALA A 198 9.28 0.18 0.42
N SER A 199 8.10 -0.43 0.44
CA SER A 199 7.43 -0.91 -0.79
C SER A 199 7.01 0.25 -1.69
N ILE A 200 6.45 1.33 -1.13
CA ILE A 200 6.09 2.50 -1.95
C ILE A 200 7.33 3.16 -2.56
N THR A 201 8.44 3.20 -1.83
CA THR A 201 9.72 3.69 -2.36
C THR A 201 10.21 2.83 -3.51
N HIS A 202 10.14 1.50 -3.37
CA HIS A 202 10.48 0.55 -4.43
C HIS A 202 9.67 0.83 -5.71
N GLU A 203 8.35 0.87 -5.61
CA GLU A 203 7.48 1.14 -6.77
C GLU A 203 7.68 2.52 -7.38
N SER A 204 8.11 3.50 -6.57
CA SER A 204 8.43 4.84 -7.06
C SER A 204 9.70 4.87 -7.90
N VAL A 205 10.64 3.94 -7.68
CA VAL A 205 11.80 3.80 -8.57
C VAL A 205 11.36 3.28 -9.93
N HIS A 206 10.51 2.26 -9.98
CA HIS A 206 9.93 1.78 -11.24
C HIS A 206 9.20 2.90 -11.99
N ALA A 207 8.37 3.67 -11.28
CA ALA A 207 7.67 4.82 -11.85
C ALA A 207 8.62 5.91 -12.37
N ALA A 208 9.73 6.16 -11.68
CA ALA A 208 10.74 7.13 -12.11
C ALA A 208 11.49 6.68 -13.36
N LEU A 209 11.85 5.40 -13.44
CA LEU A 209 12.53 4.81 -14.60
C LEU A 209 11.62 4.85 -15.84
N ASP A 210 10.33 4.51 -15.68
CA ASP A 210 9.33 4.62 -16.74
C ASP A 210 9.17 6.07 -17.23
N ALA A 211 9.04 7.03 -16.31
CA ALA A 211 8.91 8.45 -16.65
C ALA A 211 10.12 9.01 -17.43
N ARG A 212 11.31 8.43 -17.25
CA ARG A 212 12.53 8.78 -17.99
C ARG A 212 12.68 8.03 -19.32
N MET A 213 11.76 7.12 -19.65
CA MET A 213 11.78 6.31 -20.87
C MET A 213 13.10 5.55 -21.06
N TYR A 214 13.66 4.97 -20.00
CA TYR A 214 14.83 4.10 -20.13
C TYR A 214 14.44 2.80 -20.84
N LYS A 215 14.66 2.74 -22.16
CA LYS A 215 14.26 1.61 -23.02
C LYS A 215 15.30 0.48 -23.11
N ASN A 216 16.50 0.67 -22.56
CA ASN A 216 17.64 -0.24 -22.72
C ASN A 216 18.07 -0.91 -21.40
N THR A 217 17.18 -0.92 -20.39
CA THR A 217 17.38 -1.62 -19.12
C THR A 217 16.82 -3.03 -19.18
N THR A 218 17.42 -3.94 -18.40
CA THR A 218 16.78 -5.22 -18.09
C THR A 218 15.81 -5.05 -16.92
N VAL A 219 14.86 -5.98 -16.77
CA VAL A 219 14.01 -6.04 -15.56
C VAL A 219 14.88 -6.18 -14.30
N GLY A 220 15.97 -6.96 -14.37
CA GLY A 220 16.92 -7.08 -13.27
C GLY A 220 17.60 -5.77 -12.88
N ASP A 221 17.92 -4.89 -13.83
CA ASP A 221 18.49 -3.56 -13.50
C ASP A 221 17.48 -2.69 -12.75
N HIS A 222 16.20 -2.74 -13.15
CA HIS A 222 15.12 -2.00 -12.50
C HIS A 222 14.92 -2.47 -11.06
N GLU A 223 14.77 -3.78 -10.86
CA GLU A 223 14.59 -4.38 -9.54
C GLU A 223 15.79 -4.12 -8.63
N LEU A 224 17.02 -4.23 -9.14
CA LEU A 224 18.22 -3.97 -8.34
C LEU A 224 18.28 -2.51 -7.87
N LEU A 225 17.97 -1.55 -8.74
CA LEU A 225 17.88 -0.14 -8.37
C LEU A 225 16.77 0.09 -7.34
N ALA A 226 15.58 -0.46 -7.57
CA ALA A 226 14.42 -0.30 -6.70
C ALA A 226 14.69 -0.84 -5.29
N HIS A 227 15.21 -2.06 -5.20
CA HIS A 227 15.60 -2.69 -3.94
C HIS A 227 16.75 -1.98 -3.22
N ALA A 228 17.76 -1.48 -3.96
CA ALA A 228 18.85 -0.73 -3.36
C ALA A 228 18.35 0.58 -2.73
N VAL A 229 17.54 1.34 -3.45
CA VAL A 229 16.94 2.60 -2.96
C VAL A 229 16.01 2.32 -1.79
N GLN A 230 15.11 1.33 -1.90
CA GLN A 230 14.23 0.86 -0.83
C GLN A 230 15.02 0.56 0.46
N SER A 231 16.10 -0.21 0.35
CA SER A 231 16.90 -0.64 1.49
C SER A 231 17.58 0.53 2.19
N ILE A 232 18.18 1.45 1.42
CA ILE A 232 18.87 2.62 1.97
C ILE A 232 17.86 3.56 2.65
N VAL A 233 16.72 3.82 2.01
CA VAL A 233 15.65 4.67 2.58
C VAL A 233 15.12 4.07 3.87
N ALA A 234 14.84 2.76 3.89
CA ALA A 234 14.37 2.08 5.09
C ALA A 234 15.41 2.15 6.23
N ALA A 235 16.69 1.91 5.93
CA ALA A 235 17.77 2.02 6.90
C ALA A 235 17.91 3.43 7.48
N ARG A 236 17.73 4.48 6.67
CA ARG A 236 17.81 5.88 7.14
C ARG A 236 16.60 6.33 7.95
N LEU A 237 15.38 5.92 7.58
CA LEU A 237 14.15 6.35 8.26
C LEU A 237 13.77 5.47 9.45
N PHE A 238 14.13 4.19 9.43
CA PHE A 238 13.69 3.18 10.41
C PHE A 238 14.86 2.44 11.05
N ARG A 239 16.00 3.12 11.21
CA ARG A 239 17.24 2.52 11.74
C ARG A 239 17.04 1.61 12.96
N PRO A 240 16.33 2.02 14.05
CA PRO A 240 16.16 1.16 15.20
C PRO A 240 15.38 -0.13 14.90
N GLN A 241 14.40 -0.07 13.99
CA GLN A 241 13.64 -1.26 13.58
C GLN A 241 14.48 -2.20 12.72
N ILE A 242 15.32 -1.65 11.86
CA ILE A 242 16.27 -2.42 11.04
C ILE A 242 17.32 -3.10 11.94
N GLU A 243 17.90 -2.38 12.89
CA GLU A 243 18.88 -2.93 13.84
C GLU A 243 18.27 -4.03 14.70
N ALA A 244 17.07 -3.79 15.27
CA ALA A 244 16.35 -4.80 16.04
C ALA A 244 16.00 -6.04 15.19
N LYS A 245 15.60 -5.84 13.92
CA LYS A 245 15.41 -6.95 12.97
C LYS A 245 16.71 -7.70 12.76
N LEU A 246 17.81 -7.02 12.44
CA LEU A 246 19.13 -7.62 12.18
C LEU A 246 19.63 -8.48 13.34
N ILE A 247 19.33 -8.10 14.59
CA ILE A 247 19.70 -8.86 15.79
C ILE A 247 18.84 -10.12 15.97
N SER A 248 17.55 -10.07 15.61
CA SER A 248 16.54 -11.04 16.10
C SER A 248 16.21 -12.23 15.19
N THR A 249 16.59 -12.22 13.92
CA THR A 249 16.15 -13.24 12.93
C THR A 249 17.32 -14.00 12.27
N SER A 250 17.09 -15.21 11.75
CA SER A 250 18.09 -16.10 11.14
C SER A 250 18.30 -15.87 9.63
N GLU A 251 19.52 -15.43 9.28
CA GLU A 251 20.29 -15.38 8.01
C GLU A 251 19.65 -15.16 6.60
N ALA A 252 18.47 -15.68 6.23
CA ALA A 252 18.07 -15.70 4.81
C ALA A 252 17.34 -14.43 4.29
N ASP A 253 16.50 -13.80 5.11
CA ASP A 253 15.62 -12.68 4.67
C ASP A 253 16.28 -11.27 4.76
N TYR A 254 17.61 -11.22 4.88
CA TYR A 254 18.32 -10.03 5.36
C TYR A 254 19.14 -9.22 4.37
N GLY A 255 19.46 -9.80 3.22
CA GLY A 255 20.44 -9.20 2.32
C GLY A 255 20.13 -7.73 2.00
N LEU A 256 18.84 -7.41 1.81
CA LEU A 256 18.34 -6.06 1.57
C LEU A 256 18.55 -5.12 2.77
N TRP A 257 18.01 -5.47 3.93
CA TRP A 257 18.06 -4.62 5.13
C TRP A 257 19.49 -4.39 5.61
N PHE A 258 20.31 -5.44 5.59
CA PHE A 258 21.72 -5.34 5.93
C PHE A 258 22.47 -4.46 4.94
N PHE A 259 22.23 -4.60 3.63
CA PHE A 259 22.84 -3.75 2.61
C PHE A 259 22.54 -2.27 2.84
N GLY A 260 21.26 -1.93 3.04
CA GLY A 260 20.84 -0.56 3.36
C GLY A 260 21.52 -0.03 4.61
N TRP A 261 21.50 -0.81 5.70
CA TRP A 261 22.17 -0.46 6.96
C TRP A 261 23.66 -0.24 6.78
N TRP A 262 24.37 -1.15 6.11
CA TRP A 262 25.82 -1.09 5.87
C TRP A 262 26.21 0.18 5.09
N LEU A 263 25.46 0.52 4.04
CA LEU A 263 25.69 1.75 3.28
C LEU A 263 25.47 3.03 4.11
N THR A 264 24.76 2.94 5.23
CA THR A 264 24.50 4.06 6.14
C THR A 264 25.46 4.16 7.33
N GLN A 265 26.32 3.17 7.58
CA GLN A 265 27.25 3.17 8.72
C GLN A 265 28.47 4.10 8.58
N GLY A 266 28.66 4.76 7.42
CA GLY A 266 29.77 5.69 7.23
C GLY A 266 29.56 7.06 7.90
N SER A 267 30.64 7.65 8.41
CA SER A 267 30.69 9.02 8.98
C SER A 267 30.33 10.14 7.98
N ASN A 268 30.15 9.79 6.71
CA ASN A 268 29.53 10.64 5.71
C ASN A 268 28.53 9.76 4.94
N PRO A 269 27.21 10.00 5.04
CA PRO A 269 26.25 9.27 4.22
C PRO A 269 26.65 9.45 2.76
N ARG A 270 27.03 8.35 2.09
CA ARG A 270 27.46 8.42 0.69
C ARG A 270 26.38 9.14 -0.11
N SER A 271 26.73 10.26 -0.71
CA SER A 271 25.85 11.03 -1.59
C SER A 271 25.66 10.32 -2.93
N LEU A 272 26.61 9.46 -3.30
CA LEU A 272 26.60 8.61 -4.48
C LEU A 272 26.84 7.15 -4.09
N VAL A 273 25.97 6.26 -4.55
CA VAL A 273 26.07 4.80 -4.42
C VAL A 273 26.14 4.23 -5.83
N ASP A 274 27.31 3.75 -6.23
CA ASP A 274 27.49 3.09 -7.53
C ASP A 274 27.40 1.57 -7.39
N LEU A 275 26.37 0.99 -8.02
CA LEU A 275 26.07 -0.44 -8.02
C LEU A 275 26.79 -1.19 -9.16
N SER A 276 27.51 -0.51 -10.06
CA SER A 276 28.23 -1.17 -11.16
C SER A 276 29.26 -2.21 -10.68
N GLN A 277 29.88 -1.95 -9.53
CA GLN A 277 30.81 -2.87 -8.87
C GLN A 277 30.12 -4.13 -8.33
N LEU A 278 28.80 -4.06 -8.12
CA LEU A 278 27.98 -5.18 -7.66
C LEU A 278 27.41 -5.97 -8.85
N ALA A 279 26.98 -5.27 -9.91
CA ALA A 279 26.38 -5.86 -11.10
C ALA A 279 27.36 -6.72 -11.91
N SER A 280 28.65 -6.34 -11.94
CA SER A 280 29.71 -7.17 -12.55
C SER A 280 29.95 -8.51 -11.84
N ARG A 281 29.32 -8.75 -10.68
CA ARG A 281 29.49 -9.94 -9.85
C ARG A 281 28.21 -10.77 -9.70
N SER A 282 27.08 -10.29 -10.23
CA SER A 282 25.83 -11.04 -10.29
C SER A 282 25.78 -11.84 -11.58
N ILE A 283 25.86 -13.17 -11.48
CA ILE A 283 25.41 -14.06 -12.54
C ILE A 283 23.88 -14.05 -12.43
N VAL A 284 23.23 -13.20 -13.21
CA VAL A 284 21.78 -13.33 -13.41
C VAL A 284 21.61 -14.62 -14.19
N ASP A 285 21.02 -15.62 -13.55
CA ASP A 285 20.60 -16.82 -14.26
C ASP A 285 19.39 -16.43 -15.11
N ASP A 286 19.63 -16.18 -16.40
CA ASP A 286 18.61 -15.79 -17.39
C ASP A 286 17.47 -16.83 -17.53
N THR A 287 17.56 -17.98 -16.83
CA THR A 287 16.53 -19.03 -16.80
C THR A 287 15.47 -18.84 -15.70
N ILE A 288 15.54 -17.79 -14.88
CA ILE A 288 14.47 -17.47 -13.93
C ILE A 288 13.31 -16.82 -14.70
N ASP A 289 12.41 -17.68 -15.21
CA ASP A 289 11.21 -17.32 -15.99
C ASP A 289 10.20 -16.41 -15.25
N ASP A 290 10.43 -16.14 -13.96
CA ASP A 290 9.59 -15.24 -13.17
C ASP A 290 10.44 -14.47 -12.14
N PRO A 291 10.92 -13.24 -12.48
CA PRO A 291 11.61 -12.38 -11.52
C PRO A 291 10.74 -11.98 -10.33
N PHE A 292 9.42 -12.24 -10.38
CA PHE A 292 8.47 -11.95 -9.31
C PHE A 292 8.18 -13.15 -8.38
N ALA A 293 8.67 -14.37 -8.68
CA ALA A 293 8.44 -15.56 -7.86
C ALA A 293 9.68 -16.02 -7.04
N GLY A 294 10.81 -15.34 -7.20
CA GLY A 294 12.04 -15.63 -6.49
C GLY A 294 12.33 -14.55 -5.47
N SER A 295 12.36 -14.91 -4.19
CA SER A 295 12.96 -14.08 -3.13
C SER A 295 14.21 -13.38 -3.65
N PHE A 296 14.40 -12.10 -3.37
CA PHE A 296 15.61 -11.33 -3.72
C PHE A 296 16.92 -12.13 -3.48
N HIS A 297 16.90 -13.02 -2.48
CA HIS A 297 17.93 -14.00 -2.17
C HIS A 297 18.33 -14.94 -3.32
N ARG A 298 17.45 -15.27 -4.28
CA ARG A 298 17.72 -16.15 -5.43
C ARG A 298 18.32 -15.39 -6.61
N LEU A 299 17.70 -14.28 -7.02
CA LEU A 299 18.22 -13.43 -8.11
C LEU A 299 19.60 -12.84 -7.78
N TYR A 300 19.84 -12.61 -6.49
CA TYR A 300 21.04 -11.93 -6.03
C TYR A 300 21.77 -12.74 -4.96
N LYS A 301 21.64 -14.07 -4.97
CA LYS A 301 22.34 -14.96 -4.02
C LYS A 301 23.82 -14.63 -3.95
N SER A 302 24.46 -14.42 -5.10
CA SER A 302 25.87 -14.05 -5.20
C SER A 302 26.19 -12.71 -4.52
N PHE A 303 25.26 -11.74 -4.57
CA PHE A 303 25.40 -10.46 -3.89
C PHE A 303 25.14 -10.57 -2.39
N VAL A 304 24.08 -11.28 -1.98
CA VAL A 304 23.79 -11.57 -0.58
C VAL A 304 24.96 -12.32 0.04
N ASP A 305 25.43 -13.39 -0.61
CA ASP A 305 26.62 -14.15 -0.25
C ASP A 305 27.86 -13.26 -0.20
N TYR A 306 28.10 -12.40 -1.20
CA TYR A 306 29.24 -11.48 -1.18
C TYR A 306 29.21 -10.55 0.03
N VAL A 307 28.05 -9.94 0.28
CA VAL A 307 27.84 -9.02 1.40
C VAL A 307 28.01 -9.77 2.74
N HIS A 308 27.48 -10.99 2.86
CA HIS A 308 27.69 -11.84 4.02
C HIS A 308 29.16 -12.24 4.17
N THR A 309 29.81 -12.79 3.15
CA THR A 309 31.18 -13.30 3.24
C THR A 309 32.19 -12.20 3.60
N ASN A 310 32.04 -11.00 3.03
CA ASN A 310 33.03 -9.92 3.22
C ASN A 310 32.74 -9.04 4.43
N TYR A 311 31.49 -8.96 4.89
CA TYR A 311 31.09 -7.99 5.93
C TYR A 311 30.45 -8.61 7.17
N ARG A 312 30.21 -9.94 7.22
CA ARG A 312 29.67 -10.63 8.42
C ARG A 312 30.65 -10.62 9.60
N SER A 313 31.96 -10.66 9.34
CA SER A 313 32.99 -10.51 10.38
C SER A 313 32.95 -9.11 11.00
N ILE A 314 32.78 -8.08 10.17
CA ILE A 314 32.63 -6.68 10.60
C ILE A 314 31.33 -6.50 11.39
N TRP A 315 30.23 -7.10 10.96
CA TRP A 315 28.95 -7.04 11.66
C TRP A 315 28.99 -7.68 13.06
N ARG A 316 29.53 -8.91 13.16
CA ARG A 316 29.72 -9.56 14.48
C ARG A 316 30.66 -8.75 15.37
N TYR A 317 31.70 -8.14 14.80
CA TYR A 317 32.63 -7.30 15.55
C TYR A 317 31.98 -6.01 16.06
N ILE A 318 31.13 -5.35 15.26
CA ILE A 318 30.42 -4.12 15.65
C ILE A 318 29.39 -4.42 16.75
N LEU A 319 28.54 -5.43 16.57
CA LEU A 319 27.53 -5.77 17.58
C LEU A 319 28.16 -6.15 18.94
N VAL A 320 29.23 -6.95 18.90
CA VAL A 320 29.92 -7.40 20.13
C VAL A 320 30.67 -6.26 20.83
N ASN A 321 31.27 -5.32 20.09
CA ASN A 321 32.07 -4.24 20.70
C ASN A 321 31.27 -2.98 21.05
N ASP A 322 30.17 -2.70 20.34
CA ASP A 322 29.32 -1.54 20.64
C ASP A 322 28.21 -1.86 21.66
N GLY A 323 28.15 -3.10 22.16
CA GLY A 323 27.24 -3.52 23.23
C GLY A 323 25.77 -3.61 22.80
N LEU A 324 25.53 -3.98 21.53
CA LEU A 324 24.19 -4.08 20.91
C LEU A 324 23.68 -5.51 20.83
#